data_AF-T0GML7-F1
#
_entry.id   AF-T0GML7-F1
#
_cell.length_a   1.000
_cell.length_b   1.000
_cell.length_c   1.000
_cell.angle_alpha   90.00
_cell.angle_beta   90.00
_cell.angle_gamma   90.00
#
_symmetry.space_group_name_H-M   'P 1'
#
loop_
_entity.id
_entity.type
_entity.pdbx_description
1 polymer ?
#
loop_
_entity_poly.entity_id
_entity_poly.type
_entity_poly.pdbx_seq_one_letter_code
_entity_poly.pdbx_strand_id
1 'polypeptide(L)'
;MDQLPSNEPDENSEQTEKGTQAQDVTESARNRATDLAEDSEHGGRPNPAQITPDDAPDLVDRMTDMVRSGHIDNDAFAGEPQMDDEEDVLGSTEEEN
;
A
#
# COMPACT_ATOMS: atom_id res chain seq x y z
N MET A 1 8.41 -56.83 14.60
CA MET A 1 7.56 -55.63 14.47
C MET A 1 8.49 -54.45 14.39
N ASP A 2 8.64 -53.88 13.18
CA ASP A 2 9.37 -52.64 12.96
C ASP A 2 8.49 -51.48 13.45
N GLN A 3 9.00 -50.69 14.38
CA GLN A 3 8.34 -49.46 14.83
C GLN A 3 8.52 -48.41 13.74
N LEU A 4 7.43 -48.03 13.07
CA LEU A 4 7.41 -46.86 12.19
C LEU A 4 7.81 -45.62 13.00
N PRO A 5 8.62 -44.70 12.43
CA PRO A 5 8.97 -43.47 13.12
C PRO A 5 7.70 -42.69 13.45
N SER A 6 7.64 -42.16 14.67
CA SER A 6 6.58 -41.24 15.10
C SER A 6 6.54 -40.06 14.14
N ASN A 7 5.42 -39.89 13.45
CA ASN A 7 5.12 -38.74 12.60
C ASN A 7 4.80 -37.51 13.48
N GLU A 8 5.69 -37.17 14.40
CA GLU A 8 5.64 -35.90 15.11
C GLU A 8 6.35 -34.89 14.21
N PRO A 9 5.66 -33.86 13.69
CA PRO A 9 6.35 -32.81 12.96
C PRO A 9 7.37 -32.17 13.90
N ASP A 10 8.59 -31.93 13.41
CA ASP A 10 9.58 -31.14 14.14
C ASP A 10 9.00 -29.73 14.39
N GLU A 11 8.42 -29.50 15.56
CA GLU A 11 7.83 -28.22 15.94
C GLU A 11 8.97 -27.22 16.24
N ASN A 12 9.30 -26.37 15.26
CA ASN A 12 10.20 -25.25 15.50
C ASN A 12 9.41 -24.11 16.20
N SER A 13 10.02 -23.48 17.21
CA SER A 13 9.47 -22.28 17.86
C SER A 13 9.06 -21.17 16.89
N GLU A 14 9.73 -21.07 15.73
CA GLU A 14 9.38 -20.12 14.66
C GLU A 14 8.05 -20.48 13.96
N GLN A 15 7.65 -21.76 13.91
CA GLN A 15 6.36 -22.19 13.34
C GLN A 15 5.18 -21.95 14.27
N THR A 16 5.45 -21.86 15.58
CA THR A 16 4.43 -21.61 16.62
C THR A 16 4.43 -20.14 17.09
N GLU A 17 5.29 -19.31 16.51
CA GLU A 17 5.37 -17.88 16.81
C GLU A 17 4.03 -17.20 16.46
N LYS A 18 3.47 -16.48 17.44
CA LYS A 18 2.19 -15.77 17.30
C LYS A 18 2.43 -14.27 17.16
N GLY A 19 1.60 -13.61 16.38
CA GLY A 19 1.59 -12.15 16.22
C GLY A 19 2.48 -11.62 15.10
N THR A 20 3.39 -12.43 14.57
CA THR A 20 4.28 -12.09 13.44
C THR A 20 3.86 -12.78 12.14
N GLN A 21 3.07 -13.84 12.23
CA GLN A 21 2.59 -14.60 11.07
C GLN A 21 1.60 -13.75 10.26
N ALA A 22 1.57 -13.96 8.94
CA ALA A 22 0.78 -13.14 8.03
C ALA A 22 -0.71 -13.11 8.41
N GLN A 23 -1.28 -14.22 8.86
CA GLN A 23 -2.67 -14.28 9.34
C GLN A 23 -2.90 -13.47 10.61
N ASP A 24 -1.96 -13.48 11.55
CA ASP A 24 -2.07 -12.75 12.81
C ASP A 24 -1.91 -11.24 12.57
N VAL A 25 -1.00 -10.85 11.67
CA VAL A 25 -0.82 -9.47 11.23
C VAL A 25 -2.05 -8.97 10.49
N THR A 26 -2.62 -9.78 9.59
CA THR A 26 -3.84 -9.43 8.83
C THR A 26 -5.03 -9.28 9.76
N GLU A 27 -5.22 -10.21 10.70
CA GLU A 27 -6.29 -10.14 11.69
C GLU A 27 -6.11 -8.92 12.62
N SER A 28 -4.88 -8.63 13.03
CA SER A 28 -4.56 -7.43 13.83
C SER A 28 -4.84 -6.15 13.06
N ALA A 29 -4.48 -6.10 11.77
CA ALA A 29 -4.75 -4.95 10.91
C ALA A 29 -6.26 -4.77 10.66
N ARG A 30 -6.99 -5.87 10.48
CA ARG A 30 -8.45 -5.86 10.31
C ARG A 30 -9.18 -5.35 11.56
N ASN A 31 -8.70 -5.76 12.75
CA ASN A 31 -9.26 -5.32 14.03
C ASN A 31 -8.79 -3.92 14.43
N ARG A 32 -7.68 -3.45 13.86
CA ARG A 32 -7.25 -2.05 13.94
C ARG A 32 -8.06 -1.23 12.93
N ALA A 33 -9.35 -1.11 13.19
CA ALA A 33 -10.20 -0.14 12.53
C ALA A 33 -9.73 1.26 12.96
N THR A 34 -8.72 1.79 12.26
CA THR A 34 -8.61 3.23 12.07
C THR A 34 -9.85 3.62 11.27
N ASP A 35 -10.63 4.58 11.76
CA ASP A 35 -11.78 5.07 11.02
C ASP A 35 -11.28 5.65 9.70
N LEU A 36 -11.39 4.88 8.62
CA LEU A 36 -10.92 5.25 7.28
C LEU A 36 -11.86 6.29 6.63
N ALA A 37 -12.97 6.63 7.29
CA ALA A 37 -13.94 7.59 6.80
C ALA A 37 -13.68 9.01 7.31
N GLU A 38 -12.65 9.24 8.13
CA GLU A 38 -12.27 10.59 8.50
C GLU A 38 -11.57 11.27 7.30
N ASP A 39 -12.01 12.50 6.99
CA ASP A 39 -11.33 13.33 6.00
C ASP A 39 -9.86 13.45 6.39
N SER A 40 -8.96 13.33 5.41
CA SER A 40 -7.54 13.51 5.66
C SER A 40 -7.28 14.94 6.16
N GLU A 41 -6.69 15.06 7.36
CA GLU A 41 -6.33 16.35 7.93
C GLU A 41 -5.19 16.99 7.13
N HIS A 42 -5.52 17.99 6.32
CA HIS A 42 -4.51 18.87 5.74
C HIS A 42 -3.91 19.75 6.83
N GLY A 43 -2.58 19.87 6.83
CA GLY A 43 -1.75 20.87 7.48
C GLY A 43 -2.27 21.62 8.72
N GLY A 44 -1.52 21.56 9.81
CA GLY A 44 -1.72 22.42 10.99
C GLY A 44 -1.42 23.91 10.75
N ARG A 45 -1.14 24.67 11.82
CA ARG A 45 -0.86 26.11 11.72
C ARG A 45 0.35 26.37 10.82
N PRO A 46 0.35 27.44 10.00
CA PRO A 46 1.41 27.72 9.05
C PRO A 46 2.76 27.76 9.76
N ASN A 47 3.68 26.90 9.32
CA ASN A 47 5.01 26.75 9.90
C ASN A 47 6.02 27.34 8.92
N PRO A 48 6.77 28.40 9.30
CA PRO A 48 7.77 29.01 8.42
C PRO A 48 8.94 28.08 8.05
N ALA A 49 9.05 26.91 8.69
CA ALA A 49 9.99 25.86 8.35
C ALA A 49 9.37 24.70 7.54
N GLN A 50 8.11 24.79 7.11
CA GLN A 50 7.51 23.73 6.31
C GLN A 50 8.14 23.66 4.92
N ILE A 51 8.46 22.44 4.51
CA ILE A 51 9.01 22.15 3.18
C ILE A 51 7.87 21.91 2.19
N THR A 52 6.81 21.26 2.64
CA THR A 52 5.61 20.98 1.85
C THR A 52 4.54 22.03 2.16
N PRO A 53 3.93 22.67 1.15
CA PRO A 53 2.79 23.58 1.35
C PRO A 53 1.60 22.91 2.07
N ASP A 54 0.82 23.69 2.83
CA ASP A 54 -0.36 23.17 3.55
C ASP A 54 -1.49 22.75 2.60
N ASP A 55 -1.47 23.25 1.37
CA ASP A 55 -2.41 22.98 0.28
C ASP A 55 -1.90 21.92 -0.71
N ALA A 56 -0.76 21.27 -0.41
CA ALA A 56 -0.29 20.16 -1.22
C ALA A 56 -1.19 18.93 -1.00
N PRO A 57 -1.69 18.30 -2.09
CA PRO A 57 -2.54 17.12 -1.97
C PRO A 57 -1.76 15.95 -1.38
N ASP A 58 -2.37 15.25 -0.43
CA ASP A 58 -1.82 14.05 0.16
C ASP A 58 -2.20 12.78 -0.63
N LEU A 59 -1.84 11.62 -0.08
CA LEU A 59 -2.11 10.33 -0.72
C LEU A 59 -3.61 10.06 -0.91
N VAL A 60 -4.44 10.42 0.07
CA VAL A 60 -5.88 10.19 0.04
C VAL A 60 -6.54 11.12 -0.98
N ASP A 61 -6.08 12.37 -1.09
CA ASP A 61 -6.58 13.29 -2.12
C ASP A 61 -6.27 12.77 -3.51
N ARG A 62 -5.02 12.37 -3.75
CA ARG A 62 -4.59 11.79 -5.03
C ARG A 62 -5.39 10.54 -5.36
N MET A 63 -5.61 9.66 -4.39
CA MET A 63 -6.46 8.47 -4.57
C MET A 63 -7.91 8.82 -4.89
N THR A 64 -8.47 9.82 -4.21
CA THR A 64 -9.83 10.28 -4.45
C THR A 64 -9.98 10.87 -5.86
N ASP A 65 -8.99 11.63 -6.29
CA ASP A 65 -8.93 12.21 -7.63
C ASP A 65 -8.80 11.13 -8.71
N MET A 66 -7.96 10.10 -8.50
CA MET A 66 -7.87 8.94 -9.40
C MET A 66 -9.22 8.20 -9.54
N VAL A 67 -9.94 8.00 -8.43
CA VAL A 67 -11.26 7.37 -8.46
C VAL A 67 -12.28 8.24 -9.21
N ARG A 68 -12.23 9.56 -9.01
CA ARG A 68 -13.14 10.52 -9.68
C ARG A 68 -12.84 10.68 -11.17
N SER A 69 -11.57 10.71 -11.55
CA SER A 69 -11.12 10.92 -12.93
C SER A 69 -11.16 9.62 -13.74
N GLY A 70 -11.04 8.46 -13.08
CA GLY A 70 -10.85 7.16 -13.73
C GLY A 70 -9.45 6.98 -14.32
N HIS A 71 -8.52 7.90 -14.05
CA HIS A 71 -7.16 7.88 -14.55
C HIS A 71 -6.17 7.70 -13.40
N ILE A 72 -5.22 6.78 -13.56
CA ILE A 72 -4.19 6.50 -12.56
C ILE A 72 -3.03 7.47 -12.76
N ASP A 73 -2.57 8.07 -11.67
CA ASP A 73 -1.35 8.88 -11.63
C ASP A 73 -0.12 7.95 -11.79
N ASN A 74 0.61 8.10 -12.88
CA ASN A 74 1.82 7.34 -13.20
C ASN A 74 3.10 8.17 -13.03
N ASP A 75 3.04 9.34 -12.39
CA ASP A 75 4.18 10.28 -12.27
C ASP A 75 5.41 9.64 -11.58
N ALA A 76 5.19 8.62 -10.73
CA ALA A 76 6.27 7.87 -10.09
C ALA A 76 7.19 7.15 -11.09
N PHE A 77 6.68 6.84 -12.29
CA PHE A 77 7.40 6.17 -13.38
C PHE A 77 7.80 7.14 -14.49
N ALA A 78 7.62 8.45 -14.29
CA ALA A 78 7.98 9.46 -15.28
C ALA A 78 9.46 9.33 -15.67
N GLY A 79 9.72 9.20 -16.97
CA GLY A 79 11.06 8.99 -17.53
C GLY A 79 11.55 7.54 -17.59
N GLU A 80 10.80 6.56 -17.05
CA GLU A 80 11.06 5.15 -17.29
C GLU A 80 10.47 4.70 -18.64
N PRO A 81 11.14 3.78 -19.38
CA PRO A 81 10.58 3.22 -20.60
C PRO A 81 9.27 2.48 -20.32
N GLN A 82 8.23 2.79 -21.09
CA GLN A 82 7.02 1.98 -21.10
C GLN A 82 7.32 0.60 -21.70
N MET A 83 7.11 -0.44 -20.90
CA MET A 83 7.27 -1.84 -21.32
C MET A 83 5.91 -2.54 -21.53
N ASP A 84 4.81 -1.81 -21.33
CA ASP A 84 3.46 -2.26 -21.61
C ASP A 84 3.17 -2.16 -23.11
N ASP A 85 2.59 -3.22 -23.68
CA ASP A 85 2.15 -3.24 -25.07
C ASP A 85 0.70 -2.77 -25.26
N GLU A 86 -0.03 -2.52 -24.17
CA GLU A 86 -1.42 -2.04 -24.13
C GLU A 86 -1.53 -0.57 -23.66
N GLU A 87 -1.22 0.38 -24.54
CA GLU A 87 -1.23 1.85 -24.32
C GLU A 87 -2.55 2.45 -23.74
N ASP A 88 -3.68 1.76 -23.82
CA ASP A 88 -5.02 2.32 -23.51
C ASP A 88 -5.54 1.93 -22.11
N VAL A 89 -4.89 0.99 -21.41
CA VAL A 89 -5.44 0.39 -20.18
C VAL A 89 -5.06 1.16 -18.91
N LEU A 90 -3.85 1.71 -18.84
CA LEU A 90 -3.34 2.46 -17.69
C LEU A 90 -3.49 3.99 -17.86
N GLY A 91 -4.08 4.42 -18.97
CA GLY A 91 -4.26 5.82 -19.35
C GLY A 91 -3.00 6.44 -19.97
N SER A 92 -3.07 7.74 -20.29
CA SER A 92 -1.97 8.47 -20.95
C SER A 92 -0.66 8.38 -20.17
N THR A 93 0.23 7.50 -20.62
CA THR A 93 1.65 7.54 -20.30
C THR A 93 2.26 8.68 -21.11
N GLU A 94 3.22 9.41 -20.55
CA GLU A 94 3.78 10.60 -21.21
C GLU A 94 4.33 10.25 -22.61
N GLU A 95 3.57 10.60 -23.66
CA GLU A 95 4.12 10.72 -25.00
C GLU A 95 5.12 11.88 -24.97
N GLU A 96 6.37 11.54 -25.24
CA GLU A 96 7.54 12.38 -25.51
C GLU A 96 7.15 13.78 -26.08
N ASN A 97 7.35 14.84 -25.29
CA ASN A 97 7.30 16.23 -25.79
C ASN A 97 8.54 16.57 -26.61
#